data_AF-A0A5C1YGN7-F1
#
_entry.id   AF-A0A5C1YGN7-F1
#
_cell.length_a   1.000
_cell.length_b   1.000
_cell.length_c   1.000
_cell.angle_alpha   90.00
_cell.angle_beta   90.00
_cell.angle_gamma   90.00
#
_symmetry.space_group_name_H-M   'P 1'
#
loop_
_entity.id
_entity.type
_entity.pdbx_description
1 polymer ?
#
loop_
_entity_poly.entity_id
_entity_poly.type
_entity_poly.pdbx_seq_one_letter_code
_entity_poly.pdbx_strand_id
1 'polypeptide(L)'
;MGTLFDGYATTSVGTARQGARPWDEMFPADDPAVRDPYRELYPALARMTQDELRGRTEALASSYLAQGVTFDFAGEERPFPLDAVPRVIAADDWAHVEAGVAQRVRALEAFLSDVYGPQRAVADGVIPAALVSSSTHYHRQAAGIVSANGVRIQVAGIDLIRDELGEWRVLEDNVRVPSGVSYVVSNRRVMAQTLPELFTSMRVRPVGDYPNRLLQALRASAPEGVEDPTVVVLTPGVYNSAYYEHTLLARLMGVELVEGRDLFCSGGRVWMRTTAGPTRVDVIYRRVDDEFLDPQQFRPDSVLGAPGLMLAARLGHVTIANAVGNGVADDKLVYTYVPDLIRYYLAEQPILPNVDTWRLEEPDALAEVLDRLDELVVKPVDGSGGKGLVVGPDASRRELDELRSRLVADPRGWIAQPVVQLSTIPTLVEDGLRPRHADLRPFAVNDGDEVWVLPGGLTRVALPEGQLVVNSSQGGGSKDTWVLGGDPPSGPTTGSSPAQTRLASGSLVAHQAAPKTGAMPVVGADAPNPGVHRLESSPQDDEAPVRQQQQQQQQQQQQQQQQQQQQQQQAHRPTNAEAPSC
;
A
#
# COMPACT_ATOMS: atom_id res chain seq x y z
N MET A 1 13.14 19.04 31.77
CA MET A 1 11.76 18.70 31.36
C MET A 1 11.74 18.74 29.84
N GLY A 2 11.14 17.76 29.18
CA GLY A 2 11.17 17.68 27.73
C GLY A 2 10.40 18.84 27.11
N THR A 3 11.06 19.63 26.27
CA THR A 3 10.50 20.70 25.42
C THR A 3 9.86 20.13 24.14
N LEU A 4 9.62 18.81 24.11
CA LEU A 4 9.30 18.05 22.90
C LEU A 4 7.98 18.49 22.24
N PHE A 5 7.02 18.92 23.06
CA PHE A 5 5.70 19.43 22.64
C PHE A 5 5.60 20.96 22.68
N ASP A 6 6.72 21.67 22.92
CA ASP A 6 6.68 23.14 22.97
C ASP A 6 6.25 23.68 21.60
N GLY A 7 5.23 24.55 21.61
CA GLY A 7 4.62 25.11 20.40
C GLY A 7 3.65 24.17 19.66
N TYR A 8 3.40 22.95 20.15
CA TYR A 8 2.50 22.00 19.48
C TYR A 8 1.07 22.55 19.34
N ALA A 9 0.52 23.10 20.42
CA ALA A 9 -0.83 23.65 20.44
C ALA A 9 -0.96 24.89 19.54
N THR A 10 0.05 25.76 19.47
CA THR A 10 0.03 26.96 18.64
C THR A 10 0.08 26.65 17.14
N THR A 11 0.82 25.61 16.73
CA THR A 11 0.86 25.15 15.33
C THR A 11 -0.47 24.53 14.89
N SER A 12 -1.19 23.85 15.81
CA SER A 12 -2.52 23.28 15.51
C SER A 12 -3.59 24.34 15.21
N VAL A 13 -3.37 25.59 15.60
CA VAL A 13 -4.32 26.71 15.43
C VAL A 13 -3.94 27.58 14.22
N GLY A 14 -2.65 27.69 13.88
CA GLY A 14 -2.14 28.56 12.81
C GLY A 14 -2.42 28.11 11.38
N THR A 15 -2.81 26.85 11.16
CA THR A 15 -3.09 26.28 9.83
C THR A 15 -4.56 26.37 9.42
N ALA A 16 -5.44 26.94 10.25
CA ALA A 16 -6.85 27.18 9.93
C ALA A 16 -7.02 28.29 8.88
N ARG A 17 -6.49 28.09 7.67
CA ARG A 17 -6.87 28.87 6.50
C ARG A 17 -8.26 28.41 6.09
N GLN A 18 -9.27 29.13 6.59
CA GLN A 18 -10.69 29.06 6.18
C GLN A 18 -11.42 27.70 6.36
N GLY A 19 -10.99 26.85 7.29
CA GLY A 19 -11.65 25.57 7.60
C GLY A 19 -11.80 25.28 9.10
N ALA A 20 -12.59 24.25 9.41
CA ALA A 20 -12.68 23.70 10.76
C ALA A 20 -11.30 23.22 11.24
N ARG A 21 -11.05 23.30 12.56
CA ARG A 21 -9.79 22.81 13.14
C ARG A 21 -9.72 21.29 12.95
N PRO A 22 -8.59 20.73 12.44
CA PRO A 22 -8.48 19.30 12.28
C PRO A 22 -8.54 18.58 13.63
N TRP A 23 -9.09 17.37 13.63
CA TRP A 23 -9.07 16.49 14.79
C TRP A 23 -7.64 16.05 15.10
N ASP A 24 -7.10 16.36 16.28
CA ASP A 24 -5.81 15.82 16.71
C ASP A 24 -6.01 14.52 17.49
N GLU A 25 -5.28 13.47 17.10
CA GLU A 25 -5.42 12.12 17.66
C GLU A 25 -4.89 12.02 19.10
N MET A 26 -3.99 12.90 19.53
CA MET A 26 -3.43 12.90 20.88
C MET A 26 -4.08 13.94 21.78
N PHE A 27 -4.30 15.16 21.28
CA PHE A 27 -4.81 16.29 22.07
C PHE A 27 -6.23 16.69 21.65
N PRO A 28 -7.18 16.82 22.59
CA PRO A 28 -8.46 17.43 22.33
C PRO A 28 -8.29 18.91 21.95
N ALA A 29 -9.27 19.45 21.19
CA ALA A 29 -9.24 20.85 20.77
C ALA A 29 -9.32 21.82 21.96
N ASP A 30 -10.13 21.50 22.96
CA ASP A 30 -10.53 22.42 24.04
C ASP A 30 -10.02 22.00 25.44
N ASP A 31 -9.27 20.90 25.54
CA ASP A 31 -8.75 20.38 26.81
C ASP A 31 -7.27 20.00 26.67
N PRO A 32 -6.38 20.48 27.57
CA PRO A 32 -4.97 20.08 27.58
C PRO A 32 -4.75 18.61 27.97
N ALA A 33 -5.76 17.90 28.49
CA ALA A 33 -5.67 16.49 28.83
C ALA A 33 -5.59 15.61 27.59
N VAL A 34 -4.63 14.70 27.56
CA VAL A 34 -4.42 13.76 26.45
C VAL A 34 -5.59 12.79 26.33
N ARG A 35 -5.98 12.47 25.10
CA ARG A 35 -7.04 11.49 24.80
C ARG A 35 -6.70 10.11 25.37
N ASP A 36 -7.72 9.38 25.79
CA ASP A 36 -7.59 8.09 26.47
C ASP A 36 -6.64 7.08 25.79
N PRO A 37 -6.67 6.88 24.45
CA PRO A 37 -5.76 5.94 23.79
C PRO A 37 -4.28 6.29 23.97
N TYR A 38 -3.97 7.57 24.19
CA TYR A 38 -2.62 8.10 24.32
C TYR A 38 -2.18 8.28 25.78
N ARG A 39 -3.03 7.96 26.77
CA ARG A 39 -2.78 8.21 28.20
C ARG A 39 -1.50 7.54 28.73
N GLU A 40 -1.17 6.34 28.26
CA GLU A 40 0.06 5.63 28.64
C GLU A 40 1.29 6.05 27.81
N LEU A 41 1.07 6.36 26.52
CA LEU A 41 2.13 6.72 25.59
C LEU A 41 2.69 8.13 25.86
N TYR A 42 1.82 9.10 26.15
CA TYR A 42 2.21 10.49 26.35
C TYR A 42 3.24 10.69 27.46
N PRO A 43 3.09 10.12 28.68
CA PRO A 43 4.11 10.26 29.73
C PRO A 43 5.48 9.71 29.33
N ALA A 44 5.53 8.67 28.49
CA ALA A 44 6.78 8.14 27.98
C ALA A 44 7.43 9.12 27.00
N LEU A 45 6.66 9.69 26.07
CA LEU A 45 7.13 10.70 25.12
C LEU A 45 7.55 12.01 25.82
N ALA A 46 6.74 12.51 26.75
CA ALA A 46 6.98 13.79 27.45
C ALA A 46 8.23 13.77 28.35
N ARG A 47 8.71 12.58 28.74
CA ARG A 47 9.97 12.42 29.48
C ARG A 47 11.19 12.44 28.57
N MET A 48 11.03 12.21 27.27
CA MET A 48 12.13 12.20 26.32
C MET A 48 12.51 13.61 25.89
N THR A 49 13.79 13.80 25.65
CA THR A 49 14.32 14.98 24.96
C THR A 49 14.19 14.82 23.44
N GLN A 50 14.27 15.93 22.71
CA GLN A 50 14.24 15.92 21.26
C GLN A 50 15.38 15.09 20.65
N ASP A 51 16.58 15.18 21.24
CA ASP A 51 17.75 14.43 20.78
C ASP A 51 17.61 12.93 21.04
N GLU A 52 17.01 12.52 22.17
CA GLU A 52 16.71 11.10 22.43
C GLU A 52 15.72 10.54 21.40
N LEU A 53 14.66 11.27 21.05
CA LEU A 53 13.69 10.81 20.07
C LEU A 53 14.27 10.80 18.65
N ARG A 54 15.11 11.79 18.30
CA ARG A 54 15.84 11.81 17.02
C ARG A 54 16.81 10.63 16.92
N GLY A 55 17.60 10.37 17.96
CA GLY A 55 18.50 9.22 18.01
C GLY A 55 17.76 7.88 17.89
N ARG A 56 16.57 7.74 18.49
CA ARG A 56 15.71 6.55 18.27
C ARG A 56 15.24 6.47 16.82
N THR A 57 14.84 7.58 16.22
CA THR A 57 14.39 7.63 14.81
C THR A 57 15.52 7.26 13.85
N GLU A 58 16.74 7.73 14.09
CA GLU A 58 17.94 7.34 13.32
C GLU A 58 18.28 5.86 13.49
N ALA A 59 18.12 5.31 14.69
CA ALA A 59 18.30 3.89 14.95
C ALA A 59 17.23 3.03 14.24
N LEU A 60 15.97 3.48 14.23
CA LEU A 60 14.88 2.86 13.46
C LEU A 60 15.22 2.86 11.97
N ALA A 61 15.60 4.01 11.40
CA ALA A 61 15.97 4.14 9.99
C ALA A 61 17.17 3.25 9.60
N SER A 62 18.17 3.15 10.48
CA SER A 62 19.32 2.25 10.28
C SER A 62 18.92 0.78 10.32
N SER A 63 18.00 0.40 11.20
CA SER A 63 17.43 -0.95 11.26
C SER A 63 16.62 -1.29 10.00
N TYR A 64 15.88 -0.31 9.44
CA TYR A 64 15.16 -0.44 8.17
C TYR A 64 16.09 -0.77 7.02
N LEU A 65 17.16 0.01 6.87
CA LEU A 65 18.19 -0.25 5.87
C LEU A 65 18.81 -1.64 6.03
N ALA A 66 19.16 -2.03 7.25
CA ALA A 66 19.74 -3.33 7.54
C ALA A 66 18.78 -4.50 7.22
N GLN A 67 17.47 -4.28 7.33
CA GLN A 67 16.42 -5.25 6.96
C GLN A 67 16.02 -5.18 5.48
N GLY A 68 16.64 -4.29 4.70
CA GLY A 68 16.35 -4.06 3.29
C GLY A 68 15.00 -3.39 3.04
N VAL A 69 14.40 -2.75 4.04
CA VAL A 69 13.13 -2.02 3.89
C VAL A 69 13.40 -0.71 3.15
N THR A 70 13.35 -0.75 1.83
CA THR A 70 13.54 0.41 0.95
C THR A 70 12.28 0.75 0.17
N PHE A 71 12.26 1.94 -0.42
CA PHE A 71 11.28 2.36 -1.42
C PHE A 71 12.00 3.13 -2.52
N ASP A 72 11.45 3.09 -3.73
CA ASP A 72 11.94 3.91 -4.83
C ASP A 72 11.44 5.35 -4.67
N PHE A 73 12.37 6.29 -4.56
CA PHE A 73 12.11 7.72 -4.66
C PHE A 73 12.93 8.30 -5.81
N ALA A 74 12.26 8.65 -6.90
CA ALA A 74 12.88 9.23 -8.10
C ALA A 74 14.01 8.37 -8.71
N GLY A 75 13.89 7.04 -8.62
CA GLY A 75 14.88 6.08 -9.13
C GLY A 75 16.03 5.76 -8.17
N GLU A 76 16.02 6.33 -6.96
CA GLU A 76 16.94 5.96 -5.88
C GLU A 76 16.21 5.16 -4.79
N GLU A 77 16.79 4.02 -4.39
CA GLU A 77 16.31 3.29 -3.20
C GLU A 77 16.66 4.06 -1.92
N ARG A 78 15.64 4.46 -1.17
CA ARG A 78 15.79 5.14 0.13
C ARG A 78 15.07 4.34 1.21
N PRO A 79 15.49 4.45 2.49
CA PRO A 79 14.73 3.86 3.58
C PRO A 79 13.43 4.63 3.76
N PHE A 80 12.33 3.90 3.85
CA PHE A 80 11.01 4.49 4.03
C PHE A 80 10.96 5.28 5.35
N PRO A 81 10.66 6.60 5.34
CA PRO A 81 10.70 7.40 6.57
C PRO A 81 9.69 6.85 7.57
N LEU A 82 10.18 6.32 8.69
CA LEU A 82 9.37 5.85 9.81
C LEU A 82 9.47 6.87 10.94
N ASP A 83 8.34 7.39 11.36
CA ASP A 83 8.25 8.22 12.55
C ASP A 83 8.08 7.35 13.81
N ALA A 84 8.84 7.67 14.86
CA ALA A 84 8.88 6.91 16.11
C ALA A 84 7.61 7.07 16.99
N VAL A 85 6.73 8.02 16.69
CA VAL A 85 5.45 8.21 17.38
C VAL A 85 4.36 7.44 16.64
N PRO A 86 3.79 6.36 17.24
CA PRO A 86 2.77 5.56 16.60
C PRO A 86 1.41 6.27 16.57
N ARG A 87 0.57 5.86 15.61
CA ARG A 87 -0.88 6.12 15.66
C ARG A 87 -1.52 5.11 16.62
N VAL A 88 -2.28 5.56 17.61
CA VAL A 88 -2.93 4.66 18.57
C VAL A 88 -4.45 4.71 18.36
N ILE A 89 -5.08 3.55 18.20
CA ILE A 89 -6.51 3.40 17.94
C ILE A 89 -7.12 2.54 19.06
N ALA A 90 -8.19 3.04 19.68
CA ALA A 90 -8.93 2.33 20.72
C ALA A 90 -9.56 1.03 20.19
N ALA A 91 -9.81 0.07 21.09
CA ALA A 91 -10.43 -1.20 20.72
C ALA A 91 -11.83 -1.02 20.10
N ASP A 92 -12.66 -0.14 20.66
CA ASP A 92 -14.02 0.10 20.18
C ASP A 92 -14.05 0.83 18.83
N ASP A 93 -13.19 1.84 18.66
CA ASP A 93 -12.98 2.52 17.38
C ASP A 93 -12.56 1.51 16.29
N TRP A 94 -11.63 0.62 16.64
CA TRP A 94 -11.17 -0.40 15.71
C TRP A 94 -12.24 -1.45 15.42
N ALA A 95 -13.06 -1.86 16.38
CA ALA A 95 -14.15 -2.79 16.15
C ALA A 95 -15.16 -2.24 15.13
N HIS A 96 -15.43 -0.92 15.17
CA HIS A 96 -16.24 -0.25 14.17
C HIS A 96 -15.59 -0.25 12.77
N VAL A 97 -14.29 0.08 12.69
CA VAL A 97 -13.51 0.03 11.44
C VAL A 97 -13.46 -1.39 10.86
N GLU A 98 -13.17 -2.39 11.69
CA GLU A 98 -13.10 -3.81 11.35
C GLU A 98 -14.43 -4.30 10.75
N ALA A 99 -15.55 -4.01 11.40
CA ALA A 99 -16.88 -4.36 10.90
C ALA A 99 -17.22 -3.67 9.58
N GLY A 100 -16.91 -2.38 9.44
CA GLY A 100 -17.23 -1.61 8.24
C GLY A 100 -16.36 -1.95 7.03
N VAL A 101 -15.06 -2.20 7.24
CA VAL A 101 -14.17 -2.70 6.17
C VAL A 101 -14.64 -4.06 5.69
N ALA A 102 -14.97 -4.99 6.59
CA ALA A 102 -15.48 -6.31 6.22
C ALA A 102 -16.81 -6.23 5.45
N GLN A 103 -17.76 -5.40 5.90
CA GLN A 103 -19.01 -5.13 5.18
C GLN A 103 -18.74 -4.60 3.76
N ARG A 104 -17.88 -3.59 3.64
CA ARG A 104 -17.57 -2.95 2.37
C ARG A 104 -16.96 -3.95 1.37
N VAL A 105 -16.01 -4.77 1.82
CA VAL A 105 -15.39 -5.81 0.97
C VAL A 105 -16.45 -6.83 0.51
N ARG A 106 -17.36 -7.28 1.38
CA ARG A 106 -18.48 -8.17 0.98
C ARG A 106 -19.35 -7.55 -0.12
N ALA A 107 -19.65 -6.25 -0.03
CA ALA A 107 -20.44 -5.55 -1.04
C ALA A 107 -19.69 -5.39 -2.38
N LEU A 108 -18.39 -5.05 -2.34
CA LEU A 108 -17.54 -4.97 -3.54
C LEU A 108 -17.37 -6.33 -4.21
N GLU A 109 -17.26 -7.41 -3.42
CA GLU A 109 -17.20 -8.78 -3.92
C GLU A 109 -18.48 -9.16 -4.67
N ALA A 110 -19.65 -8.88 -4.06
CA ALA A 110 -20.95 -9.10 -4.69
C ALA A 110 -21.10 -8.28 -5.97
N PHE A 111 -20.68 -7.01 -5.96
CA PHE A 111 -20.67 -6.15 -7.14
C PHE A 111 -19.82 -6.71 -8.28
N LEU A 112 -18.58 -7.13 -8.00
CA LEU A 112 -17.70 -7.69 -9.01
C LEU A 112 -18.24 -9.01 -9.58
N SER A 113 -18.80 -9.87 -8.73
CA SER A 113 -19.46 -11.10 -9.15
C SER A 113 -20.67 -10.82 -10.07
N ASP A 114 -21.46 -9.81 -9.73
CA ASP A 114 -22.62 -9.40 -10.53
C ASP A 114 -22.21 -8.78 -11.87
N VAL A 115 -21.25 -7.85 -11.88
CA VAL A 115 -20.75 -7.15 -13.07
C VAL A 115 -20.19 -8.11 -14.13
N TYR A 116 -19.46 -9.14 -13.70
CA TYR A 116 -18.92 -10.18 -14.58
C TYR A 116 -19.87 -11.37 -14.79
N GLY A 117 -21.05 -11.34 -14.18
CA GLY A 117 -22.08 -12.37 -14.23
C GLY A 117 -23.42 -11.81 -14.73
N PRO A 118 -24.51 -11.87 -13.93
CA PRO A 118 -25.86 -11.55 -14.40
C PRO A 118 -26.18 -10.05 -14.52
N GLN A 119 -25.36 -9.15 -13.96
CA GLN A 119 -25.52 -7.68 -14.03
C GLN A 119 -26.88 -7.18 -13.49
N ARG A 120 -27.34 -7.74 -12.37
CA ARG A 120 -28.60 -7.38 -11.71
C ARG A 120 -28.63 -5.94 -11.20
N ALA A 121 -27.55 -5.45 -10.58
CA ALA A 121 -27.50 -4.07 -10.10
C ALA A 121 -27.63 -3.05 -11.23
N VAL A 122 -27.17 -3.41 -12.44
CA VAL A 122 -27.39 -2.60 -13.64
C VAL A 122 -28.83 -2.70 -14.12
N ALA A 123 -29.38 -3.92 -14.19
CA ALA A 123 -30.77 -4.16 -14.62
C ALA A 123 -31.81 -3.48 -13.71
N ASP A 124 -31.55 -3.47 -12.40
CA ASP A 124 -32.40 -2.85 -11.39
C ASP A 124 -32.16 -1.33 -11.24
N GLY A 125 -31.21 -0.76 -11.99
CA GLY A 125 -30.95 0.67 -12.03
C GLY A 125 -30.18 1.22 -10.82
N VAL A 126 -29.54 0.36 -10.02
CA VAL A 126 -28.71 0.77 -8.87
C VAL A 126 -27.43 1.44 -9.35
N ILE A 127 -26.83 0.92 -10.42
CA ILE A 127 -25.63 1.51 -11.05
C ILE A 127 -25.83 1.60 -12.57
N PRO A 128 -25.50 2.73 -13.21
CA PRO A 128 -25.69 2.87 -14.65
C PRO A 128 -24.80 1.93 -15.47
N ALA A 129 -25.35 1.31 -16.52
CA ALA A 129 -24.60 0.46 -17.45
C ALA A 129 -23.43 1.20 -18.12
N ALA A 130 -23.64 2.48 -18.45
CA ALA A 130 -22.62 3.34 -19.04
C ALA A 130 -21.42 3.54 -18.11
N LEU A 131 -21.65 3.53 -16.79
CA LEU A 131 -20.60 3.68 -15.79
C LEU A 131 -19.62 2.52 -15.83
N VAL A 132 -20.14 1.30 -15.77
CA VAL A 132 -19.34 0.06 -15.84
C VAL A 132 -18.68 -0.09 -17.22
N SER A 133 -19.46 0.03 -18.30
CA SER A 133 -19.00 -0.30 -19.66
C SER A 133 -17.98 0.66 -20.25
N SER A 134 -17.89 1.90 -19.74
CA SER A 134 -16.89 2.87 -20.18
C SER A 134 -15.69 3.00 -19.24
N SER A 135 -15.68 2.33 -18.09
CA SER A 135 -14.48 2.27 -17.25
C SER A 135 -13.35 1.60 -17.99
N THR A 136 -12.17 2.23 -18.00
CA THR A 136 -10.96 1.69 -18.62
C THR A 136 -10.48 0.40 -17.93
N HIS A 137 -10.90 0.19 -16.68
CA HIS A 137 -10.57 -0.96 -15.87
C HIS A 137 -11.65 -2.07 -15.89
N TYR A 138 -12.70 -1.91 -16.71
CA TYR A 138 -13.64 -3.00 -17.00
C TYR A 138 -13.08 -3.93 -18.10
N HIS A 139 -12.33 -4.95 -17.69
CA HIS A 139 -11.75 -5.91 -18.63
C HIS A 139 -12.73 -7.03 -18.98
N ARG A 140 -13.28 -7.02 -20.19
CA ARG A 140 -14.18 -8.09 -20.69
C ARG A 140 -13.52 -9.47 -20.68
N GLN A 141 -12.20 -9.52 -20.76
CA GLN A 141 -11.38 -10.73 -20.65
C GLN A 141 -11.57 -11.45 -19.30
N ALA A 142 -12.00 -10.75 -18.24
CA ALA A 142 -12.28 -11.36 -16.96
C ALA A 142 -13.62 -12.13 -16.91
N ALA A 143 -14.52 -11.92 -17.89
CA ALA A 143 -15.80 -12.59 -17.93
C ALA A 143 -15.65 -14.12 -18.00
N GLY A 144 -16.45 -14.83 -17.20
CA GLY A 144 -16.42 -16.29 -17.09
C GLY A 144 -15.22 -16.86 -16.32
N ILE A 145 -14.35 -16.02 -15.73
CA ILE A 145 -13.32 -16.48 -14.79
C ILE A 145 -13.89 -16.42 -13.38
N VAL A 146 -14.04 -17.59 -12.76
CA VAL A 146 -14.57 -17.76 -11.42
C VAL A 146 -13.61 -18.69 -10.66
N SER A 147 -13.13 -18.24 -9.50
CA SER A 147 -12.32 -19.05 -8.60
C SER A 147 -13.18 -20.13 -7.93
N ALA A 148 -12.56 -21.22 -7.47
CA ALA A 148 -13.30 -22.35 -6.90
C ALA A 148 -14.13 -21.97 -5.65
N ASN A 149 -13.61 -21.07 -4.82
CA ASN A 149 -14.31 -20.54 -3.65
C ASN A 149 -15.15 -19.28 -3.96
N GLY A 150 -15.25 -18.87 -5.23
CA GLY A 150 -16.00 -17.68 -5.66
C GLY A 150 -15.34 -16.34 -5.30
N VAL A 151 -14.19 -16.33 -4.62
CA VAL A 151 -13.52 -15.11 -4.17
C VAL A 151 -12.83 -14.38 -5.31
N ARG A 152 -13.13 -13.09 -5.47
CA ARG A 152 -12.49 -12.18 -6.44
C ARG A 152 -11.52 -11.23 -5.76
N ILE A 153 -11.80 -10.80 -4.53
CA ILE A 153 -10.97 -9.89 -3.74
C ILE A 153 -10.33 -10.65 -2.58
N GLN A 154 -9.23 -11.36 -2.82
CA GLN A 154 -8.49 -12.05 -1.75
C GLN A 154 -7.81 -11.06 -0.80
N VAL A 155 -7.36 -9.91 -1.30
CA VAL A 155 -6.77 -8.83 -0.51
C VAL A 155 -7.41 -7.50 -0.87
N ALA A 156 -7.89 -6.75 0.12
CA ALA A 156 -8.36 -5.38 -0.07
C ALA A 156 -7.53 -4.41 0.77
N GLY A 157 -7.19 -3.25 0.22
CA GLY A 157 -6.69 -2.10 0.97
C GLY A 157 -7.75 -1.00 0.94
N ILE A 158 -8.30 -0.62 2.10
CA ILE A 158 -9.34 0.42 2.17
C ILE A 158 -8.70 1.66 2.78
N ASP A 159 -8.62 2.76 2.05
CA ASP A 159 -8.06 4.00 2.57
C ASP A 159 -9.12 4.73 3.42
N LEU A 160 -8.77 4.98 4.67
CA LEU A 160 -9.60 5.64 5.65
C LEU A 160 -8.95 6.95 6.11
N ILE A 161 -9.79 7.92 6.37
CA ILE A 161 -9.42 9.13 7.09
C ILE A 161 -10.29 9.26 8.33
N ARG A 162 -9.83 10.07 9.27
CA ARG A 162 -10.66 10.59 10.35
C ARG A 162 -10.84 12.08 10.10
N ASP A 163 -12.09 12.55 10.02
CA ASP A 163 -12.41 13.94 9.68
C ASP A 163 -12.30 14.88 10.90
N GLU A 164 -12.62 16.16 10.71
CA GLU A 164 -12.63 17.18 11.77
C GLU A 164 -13.60 16.88 12.92
N LEU A 165 -14.62 16.04 12.70
CA LEU A 165 -15.59 15.62 13.71
C LEU A 165 -15.13 14.36 14.46
N GLY A 166 -14.02 13.73 14.03
CA GLY A 166 -13.52 12.49 14.60
C GLY A 166 -14.17 11.22 14.00
N GLU A 167 -14.95 11.36 12.93
CA GLU A 167 -15.63 10.24 12.26
C GLU A 167 -14.71 9.58 11.24
N TRP A 168 -14.78 8.24 11.16
CA TRP A 168 -14.05 7.48 10.14
C TRP A 168 -14.78 7.54 8.81
N ARG A 169 -14.08 7.89 7.74
CA ARG A 169 -14.62 7.93 6.38
C ARG A 169 -13.72 7.18 5.42
N VAL A 170 -14.34 6.47 4.46
CA VAL A 170 -13.61 5.84 3.36
C VAL A 170 -13.25 6.89 2.34
N LEU A 171 -11.98 6.95 1.96
CA LEU A 171 -11.46 7.84 0.93
C LEU A 171 -11.32 7.13 -0.43
N GLU A 172 -10.83 5.89 -0.42
CA GLU A 172 -10.52 5.13 -1.64
C GLU A 172 -10.51 3.62 -1.34
N ASP A 173 -10.92 2.81 -2.32
CA ASP A 173 -10.82 1.36 -2.28
C ASP A 173 -9.64 0.91 -3.14
N ASN A 174 -8.94 -0.15 -2.75
CA ASN A 174 -7.85 -0.72 -3.54
C ASN A 174 -8.05 -2.24 -3.59
N VAL A 175 -8.64 -2.74 -4.69
CA VAL A 175 -9.00 -4.16 -4.84
C VAL A 175 -8.35 -4.81 -6.06
N ARG A 176 -7.45 -4.09 -6.74
CA ARG A 176 -6.50 -4.62 -7.74
C ARG A 176 -5.31 -5.30 -7.06
N VAL A 177 -4.19 -4.57 -6.92
CA VAL A 177 -2.94 -5.07 -6.35
C VAL A 177 -2.55 -4.15 -5.17
N PRO A 178 -3.31 -4.19 -4.05
CA PRO A 178 -3.04 -3.31 -2.92
C PRO A 178 -1.63 -3.56 -2.36
N SER A 179 -0.91 -2.48 -2.10
CA SER A 179 0.43 -2.49 -1.50
C SER A 179 0.46 -1.73 -0.19
N GLY A 180 1.47 -2.04 0.64
CA GLY A 180 1.79 -1.33 1.87
C GLY A 180 1.86 -2.22 3.11
N VAL A 181 1.39 -3.46 3.03
CA VAL A 181 1.30 -4.36 4.19
C VAL A 181 2.66 -4.82 4.70
N SER A 182 3.69 -4.90 3.83
CA SER A 182 5.05 -5.18 4.31
C SER A 182 5.54 -4.09 5.24
N TYR A 183 5.21 -2.83 4.97
CA TYR A 183 5.55 -1.74 5.88
C TYR A 183 4.81 -1.89 7.20
N VAL A 184 3.55 -2.32 7.21
CA VAL A 184 2.83 -2.57 8.48
C VAL A 184 3.55 -3.60 9.35
N VAL A 185 3.92 -4.74 8.77
CA VAL A 185 4.62 -5.83 9.49
C VAL A 185 6.03 -5.39 9.93
N SER A 186 6.78 -4.72 9.05
CA SER A 186 8.13 -4.23 9.35
C SER A 186 8.11 -3.10 10.38
N ASN A 187 7.18 -2.13 10.27
CA ASN A 187 6.95 -1.06 11.25
C ASN A 187 6.71 -1.65 12.63
N ARG A 188 5.79 -2.62 12.74
CA ARG A 188 5.53 -3.29 14.02
C ARG A 188 6.78 -3.94 14.60
N ARG A 189 7.50 -4.71 13.79
CA ARG A 189 8.66 -5.48 14.23
C ARG A 189 9.76 -4.57 14.78
N VAL A 190 10.05 -3.50 14.05
CA VAL A 190 11.11 -2.56 14.42
C VAL A 190 10.70 -1.73 15.63
N MET A 191 9.45 -1.26 15.69
CA MET A 191 8.92 -0.58 16.88
C MET A 191 8.94 -1.46 18.14
N ALA A 192 8.60 -2.75 18.02
CA ALA A 192 8.64 -3.68 19.14
C ALA A 192 10.05 -3.94 19.68
N GLN A 193 11.08 -3.81 18.83
CA GLN A 193 12.49 -3.90 19.23
C GLN A 193 12.98 -2.60 19.91
N THR A 194 12.48 -1.45 19.48
CA THR A 194 12.93 -0.13 19.97
C THR A 194 12.19 0.37 21.21
N LEU A 195 10.93 -0.05 21.41
CA LEU A 195 10.06 0.37 22.52
C LEU A 195 9.34 -0.82 23.22
N PRO A 196 10.06 -1.89 23.64
CA PRO A 196 9.43 -3.12 24.13
C PRO A 196 8.53 -2.92 25.36
N GLU A 197 8.85 -1.96 26.22
CA GLU A 197 8.09 -1.65 27.43
C GLU A 197 6.66 -1.16 27.14
N LEU A 198 6.48 -0.38 26.07
CA LEU A 198 5.18 0.20 25.70
C LEU A 198 4.25 -0.83 25.06
N PHE A 199 4.79 -1.78 24.30
CA PHE A 199 3.99 -2.86 23.69
C PHE A 199 3.28 -3.73 24.73
N THR A 200 3.97 -3.98 25.85
CA THR A 200 3.43 -4.82 26.91
C THR A 200 2.39 -4.08 27.74
N SER A 201 2.63 -2.80 28.08
CA SER A 201 1.68 -2.02 28.89
C SER A 201 0.39 -1.74 28.14
N MET A 202 0.49 -1.33 26.87
CA MET A 202 -0.65 -0.89 26.06
C MET A 202 -1.43 -2.03 25.41
N ARG A 203 -0.98 -3.30 25.56
CA ARG A 203 -1.65 -4.49 24.99
C ARG A 203 -1.93 -4.37 23.48
N VAL A 204 -0.92 -3.97 22.71
CA VAL A 204 -1.05 -3.77 21.26
C VAL A 204 -1.34 -5.12 20.54
N ARG A 205 -2.40 -5.17 19.70
CA ARG A 205 -2.77 -6.37 18.93
C ARG A 205 -1.66 -6.73 17.92
N PRO A 206 -1.36 -8.03 17.71
CA PRO A 206 -0.32 -8.47 16.78
C PRO A 206 -0.73 -8.30 15.31
N VAL A 207 0.23 -7.94 14.44
CA VAL A 207 0.04 -7.90 12.97
C VAL A 207 0.85 -8.95 12.21
N GLY A 208 1.76 -9.66 12.89
CA GLY A 208 2.69 -10.61 12.25
C GLY A 208 2.04 -11.87 11.66
N ASP A 209 0.76 -12.14 11.93
CA ASP A 209 0.03 -13.30 11.41
C ASP A 209 -0.50 -13.10 9.97
N TYR A 210 -0.40 -11.88 9.44
CA TYR A 210 -0.90 -11.54 8.11
C TYR A 210 -0.43 -12.50 6.99
N PRO A 211 0.88 -12.84 6.86
CA PRO A 211 1.33 -13.74 5.79
C PRO A 211 0.69 -15.13 5.89
N ASN A 212 0.47 -15.65 7.11
CA ASN A 212 -0.18 -16.95 7.29
C ASN A 212 -1.64 -16.90 6.86
N ARG A 213 -2.37 -15.85 7.27
CA ARG A 213 -3.77 -15.61 6.87
C ARG A 213 -3.90 -15.46 5.36
N LEU A 214 -3.00 -14.70 4.74
CA LEU A 214 -2.94 -14.56 3.28
C LEU A 214 -2.68 -15.91 2.60
N LEU A 215 -1.69 -16.68 3.05
CA LEU A 215 -1.42 -18.00 2.48
C LEU A 215 -2.62 -18.94 2.62
N GLN A 216 -3.30 -18.93 3.76
CA GLN A 216 -4.52 -19.73 3.97
C GLN A 216 -5.62 -19.33 2.99
N ALA A 217 -5.89 -18.04 2.82
CA ALA A 217 -6.87 -17.54 1.86
C ALA A 217 -6.52 -17.91 0.41
N LEU A 218 -5.24 -17.80 0.03
CA LEU A 218 -4.76 -18.21 -1.29
C LEU A 218 -4.96 -19.72 -1.50
N ARG A 219 -4.62 -20.56 -0.51
CA ARG A 219 -4.84 -22.02 -0.58
C ARG A 219 -6.32 -22.39 -0.64
N ALA A 220 -7.18 -21.69 0.09
CA ALA A 220 -8.63 -21.87 0.05
C ALA A 220 -9.22 -21.57 -1.34
N SER A 221 -8.55 -20.71 -2.12
CA SER A 221 -8.94 -20.37 -3.49
C SER A 221 -8.44 -21.35 -4.56
N ALA A 222 -7.77 -22.44 -4.18
CA ALA A 222 -7.23 -23.41 -5.12
C ALA A 222 -8.32 -24.09 -5.98
N PRO A 223 -8.02 -24.45 -7.24
CA PRO A 223 -8.89 -25.25 -8.09
C PRO A 223 -9.45 -26.51 -7.42
N GLU A 224 -10.67 -26.91 -7.82
CA GLU A 224 -11.32 -28.12 -7.30
C GLU A 224 -10.43 -29.37 -7.49
N GLY A 225 -10.39 -30.22 -6.46
CA GLY A 225 -9.64 -31.47 -6.47
C GLY A 225 -8.14 -31.34 -6.20
N VAL A 226 -7.64 -30.16 -5.82
CA VAL A 226 -6.25 -29.94 -5.39
C VAL A 226 -6.16 -29.93 -3.86
N GLU A 227 -5.55 -30.96 -3.27
CA GLU A 227 -5.41 -31.07 -1.80
C GLU A 227 -4.22 -30.27 -1.24
N ASP A 228 -3.09 -30.24 -1.96
CA ASP A 228 -1.88 -29.49 -1.59
C ASP A 228 -1.49 -28.52 -2.71
N PRO A 229 -2.10 -27.32 -2.76
CA PRO A 229 -1.93 -26.40 -3.88
C PRO A 229 -0.57 -25.72 -3.86
N THR A 230 0.07 -25.69 -5.03
CA THR A 230 1.28 -24.88 -5.24
C THR A 230 0.90 -23.42 -5.44
N VAL A 231 1.23 -22.60 -4.45
CA VAL A 231 1.04 -21.14 -4.46
C VAL A 231 2.36 -20.46 -4.85
N VAL A 232 2.30 -19.45 -5.72
CA VAL A 232 3.46 -18.62 -6.09
C VAL A 232 3.11 -17.13 -6.03
N VAL A 233 4.10 -16.27 -5.81
CA VAL A 233 3.97 -14.81 -5.95
C VAL A 233 4.54 -14.38 -7.29
N LEU A 234 3.69 -13.91 -8.20
CA LEU A 234 4.13 -13.37 -9.50
C LEU A 234 4.54 -11.91 -9.35
N THR A 235 5.80 -11.60 -9.62
CA THR A 235 6.38 -10.25 -9.53
C THR A 235 6.79 -9.72 -10.90
N PRO A 236 6.69 -8.40 -11.15
CA PRO A 236 7.24 -7.76 -12.35
C PRO A 236 8.78 -7.63 -12.31
N GLY A 237 9.42 -8.01 -11.21
CA GLY A 237 10.88 -7.98 -11.04
C GLY A 237 11.40 -6.76 -10.29
N VAL A 238 12.74 -6.66 -10.21
CA VAL A 238 13.47 -5.72 -9.32
C VAL A 238 13.24 -4.24 -9.61
N TYR A 239 12.83 -3.90 -10.83
CA TYR A 239 12.60 -2.50 -11.23
C TYR A 239 11.24 -1.95 -10.81
N ASN A 240 10.45 -2.73 -10.07
CA ASN A 240 9.19 -2.27 -9.49
C ASN A 240 9.41 -1.74 -8.07
N SER A 241 8.84 -0.59 -7.76
CA SER A 241 8.99 0.09 -6.46
C SER A 241 8.48 -0.73 -5.27
N ALA A 242 7.58 -1.69 -5.49
CA ALA A 242 7.05 -2.59 -4.46
C ALA A 242 7.75 -3.97 -4.43
N TYR A 243 8.85 -4.17 -5.18
CA TYR A 243 9.55 -5.45 -5.25
C TYR A 243 10.00 -5.99 -3.88
N TYR A 244 10.40 -5.10 -2.97
CA TYR A 244 10.70 -5.43 -1.59
C TYR A 244 9.51 -6.15 -0.91
N GLU A 245 8.30 -5.60 -1.06
CA GLU A 245 7.09 -6.19 -0.48
C GLU A 245 6.82 -7.57 -1.06
N HIS A 246 7.00 -7.75 -2.37
CA HIS A 246 6.76 -9.03 -3.04
C HIS A 246 7.69 -10.10 -2.47
N THR A 247 8.98 -9.77 -2.35
CA THR A 247 10.02 -10.66 -1.82
C THR A 247 9.78 -10.98 -0.35
N LEU A 248 9.42 -9.99 0.46
CA LEU A 248 9.14 -10.19 1.88
C LEU A 248 7.93 -11.10 2.09
N LEU A 249 6.83 -10.85 1.38
CA LEU A 249 5.61 -11.65 1.51
C LEU A 249 5.84 -13.09 1.03
N ALA A 250 6.50 -13.29 -0.12
CA ALA A 250 6.85 -14.63 -0.61
C ALA A 250 7.67 -15.41 0.43
N ARG A 251 8.69 -14.76 1.00
CA ARG A 251 9.55 -15.34 2.04
C ARG A 251 8.78 -15.68 3.32
N LEU A 252 7.91 -14.78 3.80
CA LEU A 252 7.17 -14.99 5.04
C LEU A 252 6.06 -16.04 4.89
N MET A 253 5.45 -16.14 3.71
CA MET A 253 4.53 -17.23 3.36
C MET A 253 5.25 -18.56 3.11
N GLY A 254 6.55 -18.51 2.76
CA GLY A 254 7.32 -19.70 2.40
C GLY A 254 6.92 -20.25 1.02
N VAL A 255 6.65 -19.37 0.07
CA VAL A 255 6.28 -19.70 -1.32
C VAL A 255 7.29 -19.12 -2.29
N GLU A 256 7.30 -19.64 -3.52
CA GLU A 256 8.22 -19.17 -4.56
C GLU A 256 7.84 -17.77 -5.07
N LEU A 257 8.86 -16.92 -5.23
CA LEU A 257 8.76 -15.64 -5.95
C LEU A 257 9.16 -15.90 -7.40
N VAL A 258 8.24 -15.65 -8.34
CA VAL A 258 8.43 -15.97 -9.76
C VAL A 258 8.19 -14.75 -10.64
N GLU A 259 8.89 -14.66 -11.76
CA GLU A 259 8.60 -13.71 -12.84
C GLU A 259 7.86 -14.42 -13.98
N GLY A 260 7.29 -13.65 -14.92
CA GLY A 260 6.56 -14.21 -16.07
C GLY A 260 7.35 -15.25 -16.88
N ARG A 261 8.67 -15.06 -17.01
CA ARG A 261 9.59 -15.99 -17.72
C ARG A 261 9.76 -17.35 -17.04
N ASP A 262 9.52 -17.42 -15.74
CA ASP A 262 9.62 -18.66 -14.97
C ASP A 262 8.37 -19.53 -15.13
N LEU A 263 7.29 -18.94 -15.63
CA LEU A 263 6.01 -19.59 -15.87
C LEU A 263 5.81 -19.90 -17.36
N PHE A 264 5.08 -20.97 -17.64
CA PHE A 264 4.57 -21.26 -18.98
C PHE A 264 3.26 -22.02 -18.92
N CYS A 265 2.41 -21.84 -19.92
CA CYS A 265 1.13 -22.53 -20.02
C CYS A 265 1.21 -23.69 -21.01
N SER A 266 0.70 -24.86 -20.62
CA SER A 266 0.61 -26.04 -21.48
C SER A 266 -0.60 -26.90 -21.07
N GLY A 267 -1.37 -27.35 -22.07
CA GLY A 267 -2.59 -28.14 -21.83
C GLY A 267 -3.66 -27.39 -21.02
N GLY A 268 -3.70 -26.06 -21.12
CA GLY A 268 -4.60 -25.21 -20.33
C GLY A 268 -4.23 -25.13 -18.85
N ARG A 269 -3.02 -25.50 -18.45
CA ARG A 269 -2.50 -25.42 -17.07
C ARG A 269 -1.25 -24.57 -17.02
N VAL A 270 -0.94 -24.02 -15.84
CA VAL A 270 0.26 -23.22 -15.60
C VAL A 270 1.33 -24.07 -14.93
N TRP A 271 2.56 -23.91 -15.40
CA TRP A 271 3.73 -24.63 -14.92
C TRP A 271 4.86 -23.65 -14.60
N MET A 272 5.54 -23.89 -13.49
CA MET A 272 6.78 -23.23 -13.10
C MET A 272 7.97 -24.07 -13.54
N ARG A 273 8.97 -23.42 -14.15
CA ARG A 273 10.22 -24.06 -14.56
C ARG A 273 11.10 -24.31 -13.34
N THR A 274 11.50 -25.57 -13.13
CA THR A 274 12.47 -25.93 -12.08
C THR A 274 13.56 -26.82 -12.67
N THR A 275 14.68 -26.94 -11.97
CA THR A 275 15.79 -27.84 -12.37
C THR A 275 15.41 -29.32 -12.30
N ALA A 276 14.45 -29.69 -11.44
CA ALA A 276 13.94 -31.06 -11.32
C ALA A 276 12.83 -31.39 -12.34
N GLY A 277 12.36 -30.40 -13.11
CA GLY A 277 11.25 -30.53 -14.04
C GLY A 277 10.14 -29.49 -13.79
N PRO A 278 9.14 -29.40 -14.67
CA PRO A 278 8.05 -28.44 -14.49
C PRO A 278 7.18 -28.81 -13.27
N THR A 279 6.95 -27.85 -12.39
CA THR A 279 6.02 -27.99 -11.25
C THR A 279 4.72 -27.28 -11.59
N ARG A 280 3.57 -27.93 -11.38
CA ARG A 280 2.27 -27.31 -11.63
C ARG A 280 2.05 -26.17 -10.64
N VAL A 281 1.51 -25.05 -11.12
CA VAL A 281 1.07 -23.93 -10.27
C VAL A 281 -0.45 -23.91 -10.22
N ASP A 282 -1.01 -23.84 -9.02
CA ASP A 282 -2.46 -23.90 -8.79
C ASP A 282 -3.03 -22.54 -8.38
N VAL A 283 -2.24 -21.71 -7.68
CA VAL A 283 -2.65 -20.36 -7.26
C VAL A 283 -1.50 -19.38 -7.48
N ILE A 284 -1.82 -18.24 -8.10
CA ILE A 284 -0.87 -17.16 -8.35
C ILE A 284 -1.35 -15.93 -7.57
N TYR A 285 -0.61 -15.55 -6.53
CA TYR A 285 -0.74 -14.23 -5.94
C TYR A 285 -0.02 -13.22 -6.85
N ARG A 286 -0.77 -12.51 -7.66
CA ARG A 286 -0.22 -11.59 -8.66
C ARG A 286 0.12 -10.24 -8.05
N ARG A 287 1.30 -9.75 -8.38
CA ARG A 287 1.75 -8.38 -8.11
C ARG A 287 1.98 -7.59 -9.40
N VAL A 288 1.26 -7.99 -10.46
CA VAL A 288 1.33 -7.47 -11.82
C VAL A 288 -0.08 -7.04 -12.22
N ASP A 289 -0.19 -5.87 -12.86
CA ASP A 289 -1.46 -5.33 -13.37
C ASP A 289 -2.05 -6.20 -14.48
N ASP A 290 -3.37 -6.12 -14.66
CA ASP A 290 -4.16 -7.01 -15.53
C ASP A 290 -3.62 -7.05 -16.96
N GLU A 291 -3.33 -5.88 -17.52
CA GLU A 291 -2.93 -5.71 -18.91
C GLU A 291 -1.57 -6.35 -19.24
N PHE A 292 -0.79 -6.69 -18.23
CA PHE A 292 0.54 -7.29 -18.38
C PHE A 292 0.56 -8.79 -18.12
N LEU A 293 -0.55 -9.40 -17.65
CA LEU A 293 -0.60 -10.81 -17.23
C LEU A 293 -0.54 -11.84 -18.37
N ASP A 294 -1.13 -11.52 -19.53
CA ASP A 294 -1.19 -12.45 -20.67
C ASP A 294 -1.11 -11.69 -22.00
N PRO A 295 0.03 -11.78 -22.72
CA PRO A 295 0.20 -11.07 -23.99
C PRO A 295 -0.71 -11.58 -25.10
N GLN A 296 -1.39 -12.73 -24.94
CA GLN A 296 -2.38 -13.21 -25.91
C GLN A 296 -3.76 -12.55 -25.74
N GLN A 297 -4.04 -11.93 -24.59
CA GLN A 297 -5.34 -11.35 -24.27
C GLN A 297 -5.31 -9.83 -24.05
N PHE A 298 -4.14 -9.31 -23.66
CA PHE A 298 -3.94 -7.90 -23.33
C PHE A 298 -2.80 -7.29 -24.16
N ARG A 299 -1.73 -6.82 -23.51
CA ARG A 299 -0.60 -6.16 -24.17
C ARG A 299 0.33 -7.17 -24.84
N PRO A 300 0.44 -7.20 -26.18
CA PRO A 300 1.25 -8.18 -26.89
C PRO A 300 2.76 -7.98 -26.68
N ASP A 301 3.17 -6.79 -26.23
CA ASP A 301 4.55 -6.44 -25.88
C ASP A 301 4.91 -6.77 -24.42
N SER A 302 3.96 -7.25 -23.61
CA SER A 302 4.23 -7.59 -22.21
C SER A 302 5.12 -8.82 -22.08
N VAL A 303 6.12 -8.70 -21.21
CA VAL A 303 7.02 -9.78 -20.77
C VAL A 303 6.85 -10.14 -19.29
N LEU A 304 5.93 -9.47 -18.59
CA LEU A 304 5.75 -9.62 -17.13
C LEU A 304 4.86 -10.80 -16.76
N GLY A 305 3.99 -11.22 -17.69
CA GLY A 305 3.09 -12.35 -17.55
C GLY A 305 3.48 -13.55 -18.41
N ALA A 306 2.61 -14.56 -18.44
CA ALA A 306 2.83 -15.80 -19.20
C ALA A 306 1.73 -15.98 -20.27
N PRO A 307 2.09 -16.26 -21.54
CA PRO A 307 1.11 -16.49 -22.60
C PRO A 307 0.15 -17.64 -22.25
N GLY A 308 -1.17 -17.40 -22.37
CA GLY A 308 -2.21 -18.39 -22.11
C GLY A 308 -2.65 -18.50 -20.64
N LEU A 309 -2.15 -17.63 -19.76
CA LEU A 309 -2.52 -17.59 -18.35
C LEU A 309 -4.03 -17.37 -18.15
N MET A 310 -4.63 -16.48 -18.94
CA MET A 310 -6.07 -16.19 -18.87
C MET A 310 -6.92 -17.38 -19.31
N LEU A 311 -6.44 -18.15 -20.29
CA LEU A 311 -7.11 -19.38 -20.72
C LEU A 311 -7.08 -20.43 -19.60
N ALA A 312 -5.94 -20.61 -18.94
CA ALA A 312 -5.83 -21.54 -17.82
C ALA A 312 -6.75 -21.16 -16.65
N ALA A 313 -6.85 -19.87 -16.35
CA ALA A 313 -7.78 -19.36 -15.32
C ALA A 313 -9.24 -19.58 -15.71
N ARG A 314 -9.61 -19.33 -16.98
CA ARG A 314 -10.97 -19.56 -17.47
C ARG A 314 -11.37 -21.03 -17.50
N LEU A 315 -10.41 -21.94 -17.66
CA LEU A 315 -10.64 -23.39 -17.54
C LEU A 315 -10.72 -23.86 -16.08
N GLY A 316 -10.56 -22.96 -15.11
CA GLY A 316 -10.56 -23.30 -13.68
C GLY A 316 -9.34 -24.10 -13.23
N HIS A 317 -8.24 -24.07 -13.99
CA HIS A 317 -7.05 -24.87 -13.68
C HIS A 317 -6.01 -24.14 -12.81
N VAL A 318 -6.15 -22.81 -12.69
CA VAL A 318 -5.32 -21.94 -11.86
C VAL A 318 -6.19 -20.79 -11.32
N THR A 319 -5.95 -20.37 -10.10
CA THR A 319 -6.56 -19.15 -9.53
C THR A 319 -5.58 -18.00 -9.57
N ILE A 320 -6.03 -16.82 -10.02
CA ILE A 320 -5.25 -15.58 -10.02
C ILE A 320 -5.83 -14.70 -8.91
N ALA A 321 -5.01 -14.35 -7.92
CA ALA A 321 -5.40 -13.59 -6.74
C ALA A 321 -4.62 -12.26 -6.67
N ASN A 322 -5.25 -11.09 -6.58
CA ASN A 322 -6.68 -10.85 -6.79
C ASN A 322 -7.14 -11.19 -8.21
N ALA A 323 -8.43 -11.41 -8.39
CA ALA A 323 -8.99 -11.71 -9.70
C ALA A 323 -8.73 -10.58 -10.72
N VAL A 324 -8.66 -10.97 -11.99
CA VAL A 324 -8.54 -10.05 -13.12
C VAL A 324 -9.85 -9.28 -13.29
N GLY A 325 -9.79 -7.99 -13.62
CA GLY A 325 -10.95 -7.14 -13.83
C GLY A 325 -11.47 -6.44 -12.57
N ASN A 326 -10.83 -6.61 -11.41
CA ASN A 326 -11.28 -5.95 -10.19
C ASN A 326 -11.18 -4.42 -10.22
N GLY A 327 -10.41 -3.84 -11.15
CA GLY A 327 -10.24 -2.40 -11.26
C GLY A 327 -11.51 -1.61 -11.57
N VAL A 328 -12.58 -2.26 -12.06
CA VAL A 328 -13.89 -1.61 -12.18
C VAL A 328 -14.50 -1.27 -10.82
N ALA A 329 -14.14 -1.99 -9.74
CA ALA A 329 -14.72 -1.78 -8.42
C ALA A 329 -13.99 -0.73 -7.56
N ASP A 330 -12.72 -0.44 -7.83
CA ASP A 330 -11.99 0.69 -7.24
C ASP A 330 -11.93 1.92 -8.16
N ASP A 331 -12.81 1.97 -9.16
CA ASP A 331 -13.03 3.16 -9.99
C ASP A 331 -13.64 4.30 -9.13
N LYS A 332 -13.14 5.53 -9.31
CA LYS A 332 -13.57 6.67 -8.49
C LYS A 332 -15.04 7.03 -8.66
N LEU A 333 -15.67 6.72 -9.80
CA LEU A 333 -17.10 6.89 -9.95
C LEU A 333 -17.84 5.77 -9.22
N VAL A 334 -17.41 4.51 -9.36
CA VAL A 334 -18.03 3.38 -8.64
C VAL A 334 -17.99 3.59 -7.13
N TYR A 335 -16.90 4.16 -6.60
CA TYR A 335 -16.77 4.54 -5.20
C TYR A 335 -18.01 5.29 -4.68
N THR A 336 -18.59 6.21 -5.47
CA THR A 336 -19.77 6.99 -5.08
C THR A 336 -21.05 6.15 -4.93
N TYR A 337 -21.13 5.00 -5.58
CA TYR A 337 -22.27 4.07 -5.53
C TYR A 337 -22.11 3.00 -4.45
N VAL A 338 -20.93 2.81 -3.85
CA VAL A 338 -20.69 1.75 -2.86
C VAL A 338 -21.69 1.77 -1.68
N PRO A 339 -22.10 2.92 -1.12
CA PRO A 339 -23.17 2.96 -0.12
C PRO A 339 -24.48 2.31 -0.58
N ASP A 340 -24.88 2.53 -1.84
CA ASP A 340 -26.08 1.95 -2.43
C ASP A 340 -25.90 0.47 -2.76
N LEU A 341 -24.69 0.06 -3.18
CA LEU A 341 -24.34 -1.34 -3.39
C LEU A 341 -24.37 -2.13 -2.06
N ILE A 342 -23.91 -1.56 -0.95
CA ILE A 342 -24.03 -2.16 0.39
C ILE A 342 -25.51 -2.41 0.72
N ARG A 343 -26.36 -1.39 0.52
CA ARG A 343 -27.81 -1.53 0.77
C ARG A 343 -28.46 -2.57 -0.15
N TYR A 344 -28.07 -2.60 -1.42
CA TYR A 344 -28.64 -3.49 -2.42
C TYR A 344 -28.24 -4.95 -2.20
N TYR A 345 -26.94 -5.23 -2.05
CA TYR A 345 -26.45 -6.61 -1.94
C TYR A 345 -26.56 -7.19 -0.55
N LEU A 346 -26.39 -6.38 0.50
CA LEU A 346 -26.34 -6.86 1.89
C LEU A 346 -27.62 -6.55 2.67
N ALA A 347 -28.49 -5.67 2.18
CA ALA A 347 -29.64 -5.14 2.93
C ALA A 347 -29.23 -4.50 4.28
N GLU A 348 -28.01 -3.96 4.35
CA GLU A 348 -27.42 -3.32 5.52
C GLU A 348 -27.26 -1.81 5.27
N GLN A 349 -27.16 -1.00 6.34
CA GLN A 349 -26.69 0.38 6.20
C GLN A 349 -25.15 0.41 6.21
N PRO A 350 -24.51 1.29 5.42
CA PRO A 350 -23.06 1.47 5.46
C PRO A 350 -22.58 1.82 6.87
N ILE A 351 -21.68 1.01 7.41
CA ILE A 351 -21.06 1.26 8.73
C ILE A 351 -20.07 2.42 8.63
N LEU A 352 -19.20 2.38 7.61
CA LEU A 352 -18.25 3.44 7.31
C LEU A 352 -18.80 4.30 6.16
N PRO A 353 -19.10 5.59 6.39
CA PRO A 353 -19.53 6.49 5.33
C PRO A 353 -18.38 6.80 4.35
N ASN A 354 -18.76 7.17 3.13
CA ASN A 354 -17.84 7.79 2.19
C ASN A 354 -17.60 9.27 2.57
N VAL A 355 -16.59 9.88 1.96
CA VAL A 355 -16.53 11.33 1.81
C VAL A 355 -17.62 11.76 0.83
N ASP A 356 -18.37 12.80 1.19
CA ASP A 356 -19.43 13.34 0.33
C ASP A 356 -18.85 13.70 -1.04
N THR A 357 -19.44 13.17 -2.11
CA THR A 357 -18.87 13.26 -3.45
C THR A 357 -19.96 13.61 -4.44
N TRP A 358 -19.77 14.73 -5.15
CA TRP A 358 -20.62 15.14 -6.26
C TRP A 358 -20.21 14.42 -7.53
N ARG A 359 -21.21 13.82 -8.20
CA ARG A 359 -21.08 13.22 -9.53
C ARG A 359 -21.35 14.29 -10.58
N LEU A 360 -20.30 14.75 -11.25
CA LEU A 360 -20.43 15.87 -12.19
C LEU A 360 -21.21 15.53 -13.46
N GLU A 361 -21.47 14.25 -13.74
CA GLU A 361 -22.42 13.82 -14.78
C GLU A 361 -23.88 14.20 -14.47
N GLU A 362 -24.20 14.48 -13.20
CA GLU A 362 -25.52 14.97 -12.79
C GLU A 362 -25.60 16.49 -12.98
N PRO A 363 -26.56 17.01 -13.77
CA PRO A 363 -26.62 18.44 -14.07
C PRO A 363 -26.71 19.35 -12.85
N ASP A 364 -27.46 18.93 -11.82
CA ASP A 364 -27.64 19.72 -10.59
C ASP A 364 -26.34 19.75 -9.76
N ALA A 365 -25.64 18.61 -9.66
CA ALA A 365 -24.35 18.52 -8.99
C ALA A 365 -23.27 19.33 -9.73
N LEU A 366 -23.25 19.28 -11.07
CA LEU A 366 -22.37 20.12 -11.88
C LEU A 366 -22.63 21.61 -11.63
N ALA A 367 -23.89 22.03 -11.64
CA ALA A 367 -24.26 23.42 -11.38
C ALA A 367 -23.79 23.88 -9.98
N GLU A 368 -24.01 23.07 -8.95
CA GLU A 368 -23.56 23.36 -7.58
C GLU A 368 -22.03 23.46 -7.48
N VAL A 369 -21.30 22.50 -8.03
CA VAL A 369 -19.83 22.50 -8.01
C VAL A 369 -19.28 23.70 -8.78
N LEU A 370 -19.88 24.03 -9.93
CA LEU A 370 -19.48 25.18 -10.73
C LEU A 370 -19.68 26.51 -10.00
N ASP A 371 -20.63 26.61 -9.06
CA ASP A 371 -20.88 27.82 -8.27
C ASP A 371 -19.86 27.98 -7.12
N ARG A 372 -19.33 26.86 -6.60
CA ARG A 372 -18.46 26.79 -5.41
C ARG A 372 -17.09 26.17 -5.68
N LEU A 373 -16.59 26.33 -6.91
CA LEU A 373 -15.35 25.72 -7.40
C LEU A 373 -14.11 26.07 -6.55
N ASP A 374 -14.12 27.24 -5.93
CA ASP A 374 -13.08 27.75 -5.03
C ASP A 374 -13.15 27.19 -3.59
N GLU A 375 -14.19 26.44 -3.25
CA GLU A 375 -14.37 25.80 -1.93
C GLU A 375 -14.13 24.29 -1.95
N LEU A 376 -14.01 23.69 -3.14
CA LEU A 376 -14.06 22.24 -3.34
C LEU A 376 -12.74 21.66 -3.84
N VAL A 377 -12.58 20.34 -3.66
CA VAL A 377 -11.51 19.57 -4.26
C VAL A 377 -12.06 18.83 -5.48
N VAL A 378 -11.47 19.04 -6.65
CA VAL A 378 -11.90 18.43 -7.91
C VAL A 378 -10.85 17.45 -8.42
N LYS A 379 -11.29 16.24 -8.76
CA LYS A 379 -10.43 15.10 -9.11
C LYS A 379 -10.88 14.48 -10.44
N PRO A 380 -9.94 14.14 -11.35
CA PRO A 380 -10.27 13.33 -12.52
C PRO A 380 -10.55 11.88 -12.10
N VAL A 381 -11.50 11.23 -12.78
CA VAL A 381 -11.91 9.84 -12.52
C VAL A 381 -10.77 8.87 -12.82
N ASP A 382 -10.18 8.94 -14.01
CA ASP A 382 -9.10 8.04 -14.46
C ASP A 382 -7.70 8.38 -13.90
N GLY A 383 -7.56 9.42 -13.09
CA GLY A 383 -6.24 9.88 -12.62
C GLY A 383 -5.71 9.07 -11.43
N SER A 384 -4.54 8.46 -11.53
CA SER A 384 -3.85 7.86 -10.37
C SER A 384 -2.89 8.84 -9.68
N GLY A 385 -2.72 8.69 -8.37
CA GLY A 385 -1.64 9.35 -7.61
C GLY A 385 -1.70 10.88 -7.51
N GLY A 386 -2.89 11.48 -7.58
CA GLY A 386 -3.08 12.94 -7.42
C GLY A 386 -2.81 13.78 -8.68
N LYS A 387 -2.46 13.16 -9.82
CA LYS A 387 -2.32 13.88 -11.09
C LYS A 387 -3.65 14.47 -11.54
N GLY A 388 -3.68 15.78 -11.79
CA GLY A 388 -4.87 16.51 -12.22
C GLY A 388 -5.82 16.95 -11.11
N LEU A 389 -5.47 16.72 -9.83
CA LEU A 389 -6.16 17.24 -8.66
C LEU A 389 -6.11 18.78 -8.66
N VAL A 390 -7.24 19.43 -8.41
CA VAL A 390 -7.29 20.88 -8.13
C VAL A 390 -7.92 21.08 -6.76
N VAL A 391 -7.22 21.79 -5.88
CA VAL A 391 -7.71 22.21 -4.56
C VAL A 391 -8.21 23.64 -4.72
N GLY A 392 -9.53 23.81 -4.76
CA GLY A 392 -10.18 25.10 -5.02
C GLY A 392 -9.62 26.27 -4.21
N PRO A 393 -9.49 26.14 -2.87
CA PRO A 393 -8.98 27.22 -2.03
C PRO A 393 -7.53 27.66 -2.32
N ASP A 394 -6.72 26.76 -2.88
CA ASP A 394 -5.32 27.02 -3.21
C ASP A 394 -5.12 27.41 -4.68
N ALA A 395 -6.16 27.25 -5.51
CA ALA A 395 -6.09 27.48 -6.95
C ALA A 395 -6.24 28.97 -7.29
N SER A 396 -5.46 29.43 -8.27
CA SER A 396 -5.63 30.76 -8.83
C SER A 396 -6.92 30.85 -9.66
N ARG A 397 -7.47 32.06 -9.82
CA ARG A 397 -8.66 32.28 -10.67
C ARG A 397 -8.50 31.72 -12.08
N ARG A 398 -7.30 31.85 -12.67
CA ARG A 398 -7.00 31.31 -14.00
C ARG A 398 -7.12 29.78 -14.03
N GLU A 399 -6.61 29.10 -13.02
CA GLU A 399 -6.70 27.64 -12.91
C GLU A 399 -8.14 27.18 -12.70
N LEU A 400 -8.94 27.93 -11.93
CA LEU A 400 -10.37 27.67 -11.75
C LEU A 400 -11.17 27.87 -13.05
N ASP A 401 -10.86 28.90 -13.85
CA ASP A 401 -11.51 29.14 -15.15
C ASP A 401 -11.16 28.05 -16.18
N GLU A 402 -9.90 27.60 -16.19
CA GLU A 402 -9.45 26.46 -17.00
C GLU A 402 -10.11 25.15 -16.55
N LEU A 403 -10.24 24.94 -15.24
CA LEU A 403 -10.95 23.80 -14.68
C LEU A 403 -12.43 23.82 -15.06
N ARG A 404 -13.12 24.95 -14.89
CA ARG A 404 -14.53 25.14 -15.28
C ARG A 404 -14.77 24.71 -16.72
N SER A 405 -13.90 25.15 -17.64
CA SER A 405 -14.00 24.81 -19.07
C SER A 405 -13.86 23.30 -19.31
N ARG A 406 -12.96 22.63 -18.57
CA ARG A 406 -12.79 21.17 -18.64
C ARG A 406 -13.99 20.41 -18.07
N LEU A 407 -14.55 20.87 -16.94
CA LEU A 407 -15.71 20.24 -16.30
C LEU A 407 -16.96 20.29 -17.18
N VAL A 408 -17.17 21.41 -17.90
CA VAL A 408 -18.30 21.52 -18.85
C VAL A 408 -18.09 20.67 -20.10
N ALA A 409 -16.84 20.52 -20.55
CA ALA A 409 -16.52 19.76 -21.75
C ALA A 409 -16.64 18.25 -21.57
N ASP A 410 -16.27 17.73 -20.39
CA ASP A 410 -16.35 16.32 -20.05
C ASP A 410 -16.73 16.14 -18.57
N PRO A 411 -17.99 16.38 -18.17
CA PRO A 411 -18.40 16.29 -16.78
C PRO A 411 -18.22 14.90 -16.18
N ARG A 412 -18.39 13.86 -16.98
CA ARG A 412 -18.24 12.45 -16.56
C ARG A 412 -16.81 12.12 -16.14
N GLY A 413 -15.81 12.78 -16.72
CA GLY A 413 -14.40 12.57 -16.39
C GLY A 413 -13.97 13.06 -15.01
N TRP A 414 -14.88 13.65 -14.20
CA TRP A 414 -14.53 14.32 -12.95
C TRP A 414 -15.50 14.02 -11.80
N ILE A 415 -14.99 14.14 -10.58
CA ILE A 415 -15.75 14.20 -9.33
C ILE A 415 -15.32 15.41 -8.51
N ALA A 416 -16.19 15.89 -7.62
CA ALA A 416 -15.85 16.91 -6.64
C ALA A 416 -16.18 16.45 -5.23
N GLN A 417 -15.40 16.92 -4.26
CA GLN A 417 -15.52 16.57 -2.84
C GLN A 417 -15.30 17.84 -2.00
N PRO A 418 -15.87 17.92 -0.79
CA PRO A 418 -15.53 18.99 0.13
C PRO A 418 -14.05 18.85 0.54
N VAL A 419 -13.45 19.96 0.95
CA VAL A 419 -12.10 19.93 1.55
C VAL A 419 -12.23 19.34 2.94
N VAL A 420 -11.98 18.03 3.07
CA VAL A 420 -12.00 17.34 4.37
C VAL A 420 -10.69 17.61 5.10
N GLN A 421 -10.80 18.01 6.37
CA GLN A 421 -9.63 18.21 7.23
C GLN A 421 -9.25 16.88 7.87
N LEU A 422 -8.22 16.23 7.31
CA LEU A 422 -7.71 14.98 7.85
C LEU A 422 -7.22 15.16 9.29
N SER A 423 -7.43 14.15 10.13
CA SER A 423 -6.90 14.14 11.48
C SER A 423 -5.38 14.34 11.50
N THR A 424 -4.87 15.00 12.55
CA THR A 424 -3.44 15.19 12.78
C THR A 424 -2.88 14.26 13.83
N ILE A 425 -1.63 13.86 13.65
CA ILE A 425 -0.88 13.02 14.59
C ILE A 425 0.43 13.71 14.93
N PRO A 426 0.88 13.70 16.21
CA PRO A 426 2.18 14.21 16.57
C PRO A 426 3.28 13.51 15.77
N THR A 427 4.05 14.30 15.04
CA THR A 427 5.09 13.83 14.12
C THR A 427 6.37 14.61 14.38
N LEU A 428 7.50 13.91 14.44
CA LEU A 428 8.81 14.48 14.67
C LEU A 428 9.28 15.21 13.41
N VAL A 429 9.51 16.50 13.57
CA VAL A 429 10.14 17.37 12.57
C VAL A 429 11.41 18.01 13.16
N GLU A 430 12.13 18.80 12.38
CA GLU A 430 13.41 19.39 12.79
C GLU A 430 13.34 20.13 14.14
N ASP A 431 12.24 20.84 14.39
CA ASP A 431 11.99 21.68 15.57
C ASP A 431 11.16 21.01 16.68
N GLY A 432 10.98 19.69 16.64
CA GLY A 432 10.27 18.91 17.68
C GLY A 432 9.00 18.25 17.15
N LEU A 433 8.06 17.92 18.04
CA LEU A 433 6.78 17.34 17.61
C LEU A 433 5.85 18.43 17.08
N ARG A 434 5.25 18.18 15.92
CA ARG A 434 4.22 19.05 15.32
C ARG A 434 3.06 18.20 14.78
N PRO A 435 1.84 18.75 14.73
CA PRO A 435 0.72 18.06 14.11
C PRO A 435 0.97 17.91 12.61
N ARG A 436 0.74 16.70 12.08
CA ARG A 436 0.76 16.41 10.64
C ARG A 436 -0.44 15.56 10.26
N HIS A 437 -1.04 15.87 9.12
CA HIS A 437 -2.21 15.15 8.61
C HIS A 437 -1.84 13.71 8.27
N ALA A 438 -2.76 12.79 8.59
CA ALA A 438 -2.54 11.37 8.38
C ALA A 438 -3.79 10.66 7.84
N ASP A 439 -3.55 9.62 7.06
CA ASP A 439 -4.57 8.65 6.67
C ASP A 439 -4.22 7.26 7.22
N LEU A 440 -5.09 6.28 6.98
CA LEU A 440 -4.89 4.90 7.41
C LEU A 440 -5.38 3.96 6.32
N ARG A 441 -4.54 3.02 5.90
CA ARG A 441 -4.94 1.89 5.05
C ARG A 441 -4.96 0.59 5.86
N PRO A 442 -6.11 0.15 6.42
CA PRO A 442 -6.32 -1.24 6.80
C PRO A 442 -6.21 -2.17 5.58
N PHE A 443 -5.77 -3.41 5.86
CA PHE A 443 -5.77 -4.50 4.89
C PHE A 443 -6.74 -5.57 5.35
N ALA A 444 -7.60 -6.04 4.44
CA ALA A 444 -8.49 -7.16 4.67
C ALA A 444 -8.07 -8.35 3.79
N VAL A 445 -8.20 -9.56 4.34
CA VAL A 445 -7.95 -10.82 3.66
C VAL A 445 -9.26 -11.61 3.62
N ASN A 446 -9.67 -12.06 2.44
CA ASN A 446 -10.89 -12.83 2.23
C ASN A 446 -10.54 -14.24 1.77
N ASP A 447 -10.94 -15.25 2.53
CA ASP A 447 -10.76 -16.68 2.18
C ASP A 447 -12.01 -17.32 1.54
N GLY A 448 -13.13 -16.59 1.50
CA GLY A 448 -14.42 -17.03 0.99
C GLY A 448 -15.47 -17.28 2.07
N ASP A 449 -15.03 -17.58 3.29
CA ASP A 449 -15.90 -17.77 4.44
C ASP A 449 -15.89 -16.52 5.34
N GLU A 450 -14.72 -15.91 5.54
CA GLU A 450 -14.52 -14.74 6.40
C GLU A 450 -13.71 -13.65 5.68
N VAL A 451 -14.11 -12.39 5.89
CA VAL A 451 -13.26 -11.22 5.59
C VAL A 451 -12.56 -10.78 6.86
N TRP A 452 -11.32 -11.23 7.04
CA TRP A 452 -10.49 -10.88 8.20
C TRP A 452 -9.78 -9.54 7.98
N VAL A 453 -9.96 -8.59 8.89
CA VAL A 453 -9.27 -7.28 8.83
C VAL A 453 -8.06 -7.30 9.77
N LEU A 454 -6.88 -7.01 9.21
CA LEU A 454 -5.63 -6.91 9.98
C LEU A 454 -5.79 -5.83 11.06
N PRO A 455 -5.59 -6.13 12.37
CA PRO A 455 -5.72 -5.16 13.46
C PRO A 455 -4.56 -4.15 13.49
N GLY A 456 -4.57 -3.27 12.49
CA GLY A 456 -3.54 -2.31 12.16
C GLY A 456 -3.69 -1.87 10.70
N GLY A 457 -2.72 -1.11 10.21
CA GLY A 457 -2.74 -0.63 8.84
C GLY A 457 -1.57 0.29 8.57
N LEU A 458 -1.38 0.64 7.31
CA LEU A 458 -0.35 1.60 6.93
C LEU A 458 -0.88 3.00 7.22
N THR A 459 -0.37 3.64 8.27
CA THR A 459 -0.59 5.07 8.49
C THR A 459 0.42 5.85 7.67
N ARG A 460 -0.05 6.69 6.73
CA ARG A 460 0.82 7.63 5.99
C ARG A 460 0.62 9.04 6.53
N VAL A 461 1.68 9.83 6.48
CA VAL A 461 1.72 11.18 7.06
C VAL A 461 2.28 12.17 6.05
N ALA A 462 1.60 13.29 5.87
CA ALA A 462 2.10 14.41 5.09
C ALA A 462 3.15 15.16 5.92
N LEU A 463 4.44 14.96 5.64
CA LEU A 463 5.54 15.59 6.39
C LEU A 463 5.61 17.13 6.22
N PRO A 464 5.36 17.69 5.01
CA PRO A 464 5.33 19.15 4.85
C PRO A 464 4.21 19.80 5.67
N GLU A 465 4.49 20.96 6.26
CA GLU A 465 3.51 21.68 7.08
C GLU A 465 2.29 22.13 6.25
N GLY A 466 1.10 21.88 6.79
CA GLY A 466 -0.17 22.30 6.17
C GLY A 466 -0.58 21.52 4.91
N GLN A 467 0.18 20.50 4.48
CA GLN A 467 -0.21 19.70 3.33
C GLN A 467 -1.16 18.57 3.70
N LEU A 468 -2.18 18.37 2.86
CA LEU A 468 -3.13 17.26 2.94
C LEU A 468 -2.71 16.05 2.08
N VAL A 469 -1.67 16.22 1.26
CA VAL A 469 -1.21 15.16 0.33
C VAL A 469 -0.24 14.23 1.06
N VAL A 470 -0.71 13.03 1.38
CA VAL A 470 0.03 11.98 2.11
C VAL A 470 0.75 10.97 1.19
N ASN A 471 0.84 11.24 -0.11
CA ASN A 471 1.39 10.29 -1.08
C ASN A 471 2.91 10.12 -0.88
N SER A 472 3.37 8.87 -0.74
CA SER A 472 4.78 8.51 -0.54
C SER A 472 5.69 9.02 -1.67
N SER A 473 5.16 9.13 -2.89
CA SER A 473 5.90 9.67 -4.05
C SER A 473 6.21 11.18 -3.95
N GLN A 474 5.64 11.89 -2.97
CA GLN A 474 5.83 13.32 -2.73
C GLN A 474 6.47 13.60 -1.36
N GLY A 475 7.16 12.62 -0.76
CA GLY A 475 7.85 12.79 0.52
C GLY A 475 6.98 12.55 1.75
N GLY A 476 5.91 11.75 1.63
CA GLY A 476 5.13 11.27 2.77
C GLY A 476 5.92 10.26 3.63
N GLY A 477 5.78 10.35 4.95
CA GLY A 477 6.32 9.38 5.91
C GLY A 477 5.29 8.34 6.33
N SER A 478 5.70 7.37 7.14
CA SER A 478 4.78 6.40 7.76
C SER A 478 4.93 6.30 9.26
N LYS A 479 3.88 5.77 9.88
CA LYS A 479 3.82 5.45 11.32
C LYS A 479 3.38 4.01 11.50
N ASP A 480 3.80 3.39 12.60
CA ASP A 480 3.15 2.17 13.08
C ASP A 480 1.74 2.51 13.62
N THR A 481 0.78 1.62 13.40
CA THR A 481 -0.62 1.77 13.83
C THR A 481 -0.93 0.76 14.92
N TRP A 482 -1.00 1.22 16.16
CA TRP A 482 -1.28 0.40 17.34
C TRP A 482 -2.78 0.32 17.60
N VAL A 483 -3.35 -0.84 17.30
CA VAL A 483 -4.71 -1.18 17.75
C VAL A 483 -4.61 -1.78 19.15
N LEU A 484 -5.28 -1.16 20.11
CA LEU A 484 -5.29 -1.65 21.49
C LEU A 484 -6.20 -2.88 21.62
N GLY A 485 -5.78 -3.86 22.42
CA GLY A 485 -6.63 -4.98 22.80
C GLY A 485 -7.74 -4.54 23.75
N GLY A 486 -8.97 -5.03 23.56
CA GLY A 486 -10.06 -4.77 24.50
C GLY A 486 -9.80 -5.39 25.88
N ASP A 487 -10.47 -4.87 26.91
CA ASP A 487 -10.54 -5.59 28.18
C ASP A 487 -11.33 -6.90 27.99
N PRO A 488 -10.95 -8.00 28.65
CA PRO A 488 -11.75 -9.21 28.59
C PRO A 488 -13.16 -8.88 29.09
N PRO A 489 -14.23 -9.39 28.43
CA PRO A 489 -15.58 -9.11 28.85
C PRO A 489 -15.73 -9.53 30.32
N SER A 490 -16.19 -8.59 31.15
CA SER A 490 -16.51 -8.78 32.57
C SER A 490 -17.82 -9.56 32.73
N GLY A 491 -17.87 -10.74 32.12
CA GLY A 491 -18.88 -11.77 32.38
C GLY A 491 -18.25 -12.92 33.19
N PRO A 492 -19.03 -13.67 33.98
CA PRO A 492 -18.50 -14.78 34.76
C PRO A 492 -18.19 -15.96 33.82
N THR A 493 -17.01 -15.95 33.20
CA THR A 493 -16.48 -17.09 32.46
C THR A 493 -15.76 -18.01 33.43
N THR A 494 -16.40 -19.14 33.72
CA THR A 494 -15.77 -20.29 34.34
C THR A 494 -14.61 -20.79 33.48
N GLY A 495 -13.39 -20.74 34.03
CA GLY A 495 -12.34 -21.69 33.68
C GLY A 495 -11.33 -21.28 32.59
N SER A 496 -10.72 -20.11 32.66
CA SER A 496 -9.32 -19.94 32.25
C SER A 496 -8.68 -18.77 32.99
N SER A 497 -7.47 -18.97 33.53
CA SER A 497 -6.83 -17.98 34.38
C SER A 497 -6.29 -16.80 33.55
N PRO A 498 -6.50 -15.53 33.96
CA PRO A 498 -5.98 -14.33 33.28
C PRO A 498 -4.45 -14.30 33.09
N ALA A 499 -3.72 -15.22 33.73
CA ALA A 499 -2.28 -15.40 33.56
C ALA A 499 -1.92 -16.17 32.27
N GLN A 500 -2.75 -17.12 31.82
CA GLN A 500 -2.47 -17.93 30.63
C GLN A 500 -2.62 -17.12 29.33
N THR A 501 -3.63 -16.23 29.25
CA THR A 501 -3.79 -15.31 28.12
C THR A 501 -2.64 -14.30 28.03
N ARG A 502 -2.14 -13.80 29.18
CA ARG A 502 -0.98 -12.90 29.23
C ARG A 502 0.32 -13.56 28.76
N LEU A 503 0.53 -14.83 29.08
CA LEU A 503 1.69 -15.61 28.61
C LEU A 503 1.61 -15.90 27.10
N ALA A 504 0.42 -16.15 26.55
CA ALA A 504 0.21 -16.38 25.12
C ALA A 504 0.40 -15.10 24.29
N SER A 505 -0.10 -13.95 24.74
CA SER A 505 0.14 -12.66 24.08
C SER A 505 1.61 -12.24 24.17
N GLY A 506 2.25 -12.45 25.34
CA GLY A 506 3.69 -12.17 25.52
C GLY A 506 4.59 -13.07 24.67
N SER A 507 4.26 -14.35 24.48
CA SER A 507 5.04 -15.25 23.62
C SER A 507 4.88 -14.93 22.13
N LEU A 508 3.70 -14.46 21.69
CA LEU A 508 3.46 -14.00 20.33
C LEU A 508 4.22 -12.69 20.00
N VAL A 509 4.27 -11.74 20.94
CA VAL A 509 5.06 -10.51 20.81
C VAL A 509 6.56 -10.83 20.79
N ALA A 510 7.04 -11.75 21.64
CA ALA A 510 8.43 -12.22 21.61
C ALA A 510 8.77 -12.96 20.30
N HIS A 511 7.83 -13.73 19.72
CA HIS A 511 8.01 -14.37 18.42
C HIS A 511 8.07 -13.39 17.24
N GLN A 512 7.44 -12.22 17.34
CA GLN A 512 7.57 -11.15 16.34
C GLN A 512 8.96 -10.49 16.36
N ALA A 513 9.61 -10.45 17.53
CA ALA A 513 10.96 -9.91 17.67
C ALA A 513 12.06 -10.90 17.26
N ALA A 514 11.81 -12.21 17.29
CA ALA A 514 12.82 -13.25 17.07
C ALA A 514 13.07 -13.56 15.58
N PRO A 515 14.32 -13.62 15.10
CA PRO A 515 14.63 -14.17 13.78
C PRO A 515 14.46 -15.69 13.80
N LYS A 516 13.51 -16.22 13.02
CA LYS A 516 13.51 -17.65 12.66
C LYS A 516 14.56 -17.89 11.57
N THR A 517 15.83 -17.90 11.96
CA THR A 517 16.91 -18.49 11.16
C THR A 517 17.54 -19.57 12.01
N GLY A 518 17.14 -20.82 11.79
CA GLY A 518 17.91 -21.95 12.26
C GLY A 518 19.22 -21.99 11.47
N ALA A 519 20.34 -21.75 12.14
CA ALA A 519 21.65 -22.02 11.56
C ALA A 519 21.76 -23.53 11.30
N MET A 520 21.96 -23.93 10.05
CA MET A 520 22.36 -25.30 9.73
C MET A 520 23.74 -25.57 10.38
N PRO A 521 23.92 -26.65 11.15
CA PRO A 521 25.22 -26.96 11.70
C PRO A 521 26.16 -27.39 10.57
N VAL A 522 27.34 -26.77 10.53
CA VAL A 522 28.45 -27.18 9.68
C VAL A 522 28.92 -28.56 10.16
N VAL A 523 28.76 -29.58 9.32
CA VAL A 523 29.35 -30.91 9.55
C VAL A 523 30.86 -30.78 9.40
N GLY A 524 31.57 -30.84 10.53
CA GLY A 524 33.02 -30.95 10.58
C GLY A 524 33.48 -32.32 10.07
N ALA A 525 34.57 -32.31 9.31
CA ALA A 525 35.17 -33.47 8.68
C ALA A 525 35.80 -34.42 9.71
N ASP A 526 35.41 -35.70 9.68
CA ASP A 526 36.25 -36.82 10.12
C ASP A 526 35.94 -38.10 9.33
N ALA A 527 36.97 -38.54 8.56
CA ALA A 527 37.22 -39.86 7.95
C ALA A 527 36.44 -40.30 6.67
N PRO A 528 36.95 -41.29 5.90
CA PRO A 528 38.18 -41.25 5.11
C PRO A 528 37.95 -41.54 3.60
N ASN A 529 38.90 -41.10 2.77
CA ASN A 529 38.93 -41.20 1.30
C ASN A 529 39.01 -42.66 0.79
N PRO A 530 38.33 -43.00 -0.32
CA PRO A 530 39.10 -43.53 -1.46
C PRO A 530 38.56 -43.09 -2.84
N GLY A 531 39.48 -42.82 -3.77
CA GLY A 531 39.22 -42.94 -5.20
C GLY A 531 39.51 -41.70 -6.03
N VAL A 532 40.77 -41.54 -6.44
CA VAL A 532 41.20 -40.53 -7.42
C VAL A 532 40.75 -40.96 -8.82
N HIS A 533 39.94 -40.14 -9.49
CA HIS A 533 39.94 -40.02 -10.95
C HIS A 533 39.99 -38.55 -11.35
N ARG A 534 40.96 -38.24 -12.20
CA ARG A 534 41.37 -36.91 -12.67
C ARG A 534 40.66 -36.64 -14.02
N LEU A 535 39.96 -35.51 -14.15
CA LEU A 535 39.43 -34.92 -15.40
C LEU A 535 39.53 -33.39 -15.21
N GLU A 536 40.57 -32.77 -15.78
CA GLU A 536 40.54 -31.97 -17.03
C GLU A 536 39.85 -30.61 -16.89
N SER A 537 40.63 -29.60 -17.28
CA SER A 537 40.49 -28.15 -17.13
C SER A 537 39.20 -27.54 -17.69
N SER A 538 38.64 -26.57 -16.94
CA SER A 538 37.49 -25.74 -17.33
C SER A 538 37.95 -24.50 -18.13
N PRO A 539 37.27 -24.11 -19.22
CA PRO A 539 37.70 -23.04 -20.12
C PRO A 539 37.22 -21.64 -19.66
N GLN A 540 37.69 -21.17 -18.50
CA GLN A 540 37.31 -19.84 -17.99
C GLN A 540 38.47 -18.95 -17.51
N ASP A 541 39.73 -19.40 -17.57
CA ASP A 541 40.87 -18.63 -17.05
C ASP A 541 41.56 -17.69 -18.07
N ASP A 542 41.12 -17.63 -19.33
CA ASP A 542 41.78 -16.84 -20.40
C ASP A 542 41.11 -15.49 -20.76
N GLU A 543 39.98 -15.10 -20.16
CA GLU A 543 39.25 -13.86 -20.55
C GLU A 543 39.61 -12.59 -19.74
N ALA A 544 40.32 -12.71 -18.63
CA ALA A 544 40.63 -11.56 -17.75
C ALA A 544 41.53 -10.47 -18.39
N PRO A 545 42.56 -10.80 -19.20
CA PRO A 545 43.46 -9.79 -19.77
C PRO A 545 42.79 -8.93 -20.88
N VAL A 546 41.86 -9.53 -21.63
CA VAL A 546 41.19 -8.89 -22.77
C VAL A 546 40.18 -7.84 -22.31
N ARG A 547 39.46 -8.11 -21.21
CA ARG A 547 38.50 -7.15 -20.62
C ARG A 547 39.18 -5.91 -20.05
N GLN A 548 40.38 -6.03 -19.47
CA GLN A 548 41.15 -4.88 -18.99
C GLN A 548 41.64 -3.97 -20.13
N GLN A 549 42.06 -4.54 -21.26
CA GLN A 549 42.47 -3.75 -22.43
C GLN A 549 41.31 -2.98 -23.06
N GLN A 550 40.10 -3.57 -23.14
CA GLN A 550 38.91 -2.90 -23.67
C GLN A 550 38.45 -1.74 -22.77
N GLN A 551 38.51 -1.89 -21.44
CA GLN A 551 38.17 -0.81 -20.51
C GLN A 551 39.14 0.39 -20.60
N GLN A 552 40.45 0.14 -20.79
CA GLN A 552 41.42 1.23 -20.97
C GLN A 552 41.22 1.99 -22.28
N GLN A 553 40.86 1.30 -23.37
CA GLN A 553 40.56 1.98 -24.65
C GLN A 553 39.29 2.84 -24.59
N GLN A 554 38.25 2.39 -23.88
CA GLN A 554 37.03 3.18 -23.70
C GLN A 554 37.27 4.45 -22.87
N GLN A 555 38.09 4.38 -21.82
CA GLN A 555 38.43 5.56 -21.02
C GLN A 555 39.25 6.59 -21.82
N GLN A 556 40.17 6.15 -22.69
CA GLN A 556 40.93 7.07 -23.54
C GLN A 556 40.04 7.77 -24.59
N GLN A 557 39.06 7.06 -25.17
CA GLN A 557 38.12 7.68 -26.11
C GLN A 557 37.21 8.71 -25.43
N GLN A 558 36.74 8.46 -24.22
CA GLN A 558 35.93 9.42 -23.47
C GLN A 558 36.72 10.69 -23.11
N GLN A 559 37.99 10.56 -22.73
CA GLN A 559 38.84 11.73 -22.46
C GLN A 559 39.10 12.57 -23.71
N GLN A 560 39.29 11.95 -24.88
CA GLN A 560 39.45 12.68 -26.14
C GLN A 560 38.17 13.42 -26.56
N GLN A 561 36.98 12.82 -26.35
CA GLN A 561 35.71 13.49 -26.64
C GLN A 561 35.47 14.70 -25.72
N GLN A 562 35.81 14.59 -24.42
CA GLN A 562 35.71 15.72 -23.50
C GLN A 562 36.65 16.86 -23.86
N GLN A 563 37.88 16.57 -24.30
CA GLN A 563 38.81 17.61 -24.76
C GLN A 563 38.33 18.30 -26.04
N GLN A 564 37.73 17.57 -26.99
CA GLN A 564 37.13 18.18 -28.18
C GLN A 564 35.93 19.07 -27.86
N GLN A 565 35.07 18.67 -26.92
CA GLN A 565 33.95 19.51 -26.48
C GLN A 565 34.41 20.78 -25.77
N GLN A 566 35.46 20.72 -24.95
CA GLN A 566 36.02 21.91 -24.30
C GLN A 566 36.67 22.86 -25.31
N GLN A 567 37.33 22.36 -26.34
CA GLN A 567 37.88 23.20 -27.42
C GLN A 567 36.79 23.87 -28.26
N GLN A 568 35.67 23.18 -28.53
CA GLN A 568 34.54 23.78 -29.24
C GLN A 568 33.82 24.86 -28.41
N GLN A 569 33.73 24.71 -27.09
CA GLN A 569 33.15 25.73 -26.21
C GLN A 569 34.03 26.98 -26.07
N GLN A 570 35.35 26.85 -26.18
CA GLN A 570 36.27 28.01 -26.17
C GLN A 570 36.27 28.79 -27.49
N ALA A 571 35.87 28.17 -28.60
CA ALA A 571 35.80 28.82 -29.93
C ALA A 571 34.52 29.64 -30.18
N HIS A 572 33.58 29.71 -29.22
CA HIS A 572 32.28 30.39 -29.37
C HIS A 572 31.99 31.48 -28.33
N ARG A 573 33.01 32.10 -27.73
CA ARG A 573 32.82 33.32 -26.92
C ARG A 573 32.72 34.57 -27.82
N PRO A 574 31.58 35.30 -27.84
CA PRO A 574 31.51 36.59 -28.51
C PRO A 574 32.22 37.66 -27.67
N THR A 575 33.12 38.42 -28.31
CA THR A 575 33.75 39.63 -27.78
C THR A 575 32.75 40.79 -27.81
N ASN A 576 32.23 41.21 -26.65
CA ASN A 576 31.55 42.51 -26.51
C ASN A 576 32.58 43.58 -26.17
N ALA A 577 32.80 44.49 -27.11
CA ALA A 577 33.57 45.71 -26.93
C ALA A 577 32.67 46.82 -26.33
N GLU A 578 33.19 47.47 -25.29
CA GLU A 578 32.69 48.71 -24.71
C GLU A 578 32.93 49.91 -25.66
N ALA A 579 32.01 50.89 -25.65
CA ALA A 579 32.23 52.35 -25.49
C ALA A 579 30.99 53.16 -26.02
N PRO A 580 30.86 54.48 -25.78
CA PRO A 580 30.38 55.09 -24.53
C PRO A 580 29.24 56.14 -24.74
N SER A 581 28.69 56.60 -23.61
CA SER A 581 27.93 57.84 -23.32
C SER A 581 27.33 58.72 -24.45
N CYS A 582 26.01 58.95 -24.37
CA CYS A 582 25.37 60.27 -24.30
C CYS A 582 23.91 60.12 -23.82
#